data_AF-A0A6J0NX31-F1
#
_entry.id   AF-A0A6J0NX31-F1
#
_cell.length_a   1.000
_cell.length_b   1.000
_cell.length_c   1.000
_cell.angle_alpha   90.00
_cell.angle_beta   90.00
_cell.angle_gamma   90.00
#
_symmetry.space_group_name_H-M   'P 1'
#
loop_
_entity.id
_entity.type
_entity.pdbx_description
1 polymer ?
#
loop_
_entity_poly.entity_id
_entity_poly.type
_entity_poly.pdbx_seq_one_letter_code
_entity_poly.pdbx_strand_id
1 'polypeptide(L)'
;MEREREIGEGSSLSLREKRNLREKGRRMRMKDLFCLLSSHVSPTRRLPVPQLIDQSTSYMIQLKEKVTYLKEKKKTLLGEVRCRSERSSSLLPKLSIHSRDSIIEMNLIISDNVKRLALHELMRVFEEEGAQVMSANLQNLNDRTAYTIIAQAIISRIGIDPSRIEKRVREIIY
;
A
#
# COMPACT_ATOMS: atom_id res chain seq x y z
N MET A 1 40.54 26.06 -61.11
CA MET A 1 41.03 26.48 -59.79
C MET A 1 39.82 26.60 -58.87
N GLU A 2 39.62 25.57 -58.08
CA GLU A 2 38.67 25.52 -56.97
C GLU A 2 38.92 26.66 -55.98
N ARG A 3 37.85 27.19 -55.40
CA ARG A 3 37.86 27.63 -54.00
C ARG A 3 36.57 27.19 -53.35
N GLU A 4 36.60 25.98 -52.82
CA GLU A 4 35.77 25.62 -51.68
C GLU A 4 36.01 26.67 -50.58
N ARG A 5 34.95 27.27 -50.05
CA ARG A 5 35.00 27.94 -48.77
C ARG A 5 34.10 27.18 -47.81
N GLU A 6 34.76 26.21 -47.19
CA GLU A 6 34.73 25.91 -45.76
C GLU A 6 33.42 26.20 -45.02
N ILE A 7 32.83 25.08 -44.63
CA ILE A 7 31.84 24.88 -43.58
C ILE A 7 32.33 25.59 -42.30
N GLY A 8 31.79 26.78 -42.05
CA GLY A 8 32.07 27.59 -40.87
C GLY A 8 31.02 27.40 -39.78
N GLU A 9 31.41 26.65 -38.76
CA GLU A 9 31.06 26.85 -37.35
C GLU A 9 29.62 26.52 -36.92
N GLY A 10 29.48 25.29 -36.39
CA GLY A 10 28.37 24.95 -35.51
C GLY A 10 28.22 25.98 -34.40
N SER A 11 27.02 26.55 -34.27
CA SER A 11 26.69 27.65 -33.36
C SER A 11 27.05 27.30 -31.92
N SER A 12 28.27 27.67 -31.50
CA SER A 12 28.71 27.50 -30.13
C SER A 12 28.00 28.56 -29.29
N LEU A 13 27.10 28.12 -28.40
CA LEU A 13 26.45 29.02 -27.47
C LEU A 13 27.49 29.79 -26.65
N SER A 14 27.30 31.09 -26.54
CA SER A 14 28.08 31.93 -25.65
C SER A 14 28.01 31.43 -24.21
N LEU A 15 29.02 31.76 -23.39
CA LEU A 15 29.01 31.43 -21.97
C LEU A 15 27.77 31.97 -21.24
N ARG A 16 27.27 33.13 -21.69
CA ARG A 16 26.04 33.74 -21.17
C ARG A 16 24.82 32.89 -21.48
N GLU A 17 24.68 32.40 -22.71
CA GLU A 17 23.55 31.56 -23.11
C GLU A 17 23.58 30.20 -22.41
N LYS A 18 24.76 29.58 -22.29
CA LYS A 18 24.94 28.34 -21.51
C LYS A 18 24.53 28.53 -20.05
N ARG A 19 24.88 29.67 -19.43
CA ARG A 19 24.46 30.03 -18.07
C ARG A 19 22.95 30.20 -17.98
N ASN A 20 22.34 30.89 -18.93
CA ASN A 20 20.89 31.12 -18.97
C ASN A 20 20.10 29.83 -19.13
N LEU A 21 20.54 28.91 -19.99
CA LEU A 21 19.91 27.59 -20.16
C LEU A 21 19.98 26.76 -18.88
N ARG A 22 21.13 26.75 -18.21
CA ARG A 22 21.28 26.06 -16.92
C ARG A 22 20.32 26.62 -15.86
N GLU A 23 20.20 27.94 -15.78
CA GLU A 23 19.30 28.60 -14.83
C GLU A 23 17.82 28.39 -15.18
N LYS A 24 17.47 28.38 -16.47
CA LYS A 24 16.13 28.01 -16.93
C LYS A 24 15.79 26.58 -16.52
N GLY A 25 16.69 25.63 -16.76
CA GLY A 25 16.52 24.23 -16.35
C GLY A 25 16.38 24.09 -14.84
N ARG A 26 17.16 24.83 -14.06
CA ARG A 26 17.04 24.86 -12.59
C ARG A 26 15.67 25.35 -12.13
N ARG A 27 15.14 26.44 -12.71
CA ARG A 27 13.81 26.98 -12.38
C ARG A 27 12.66 26.08 -12.81
N MET A 28 12.78 25.42 -13.96
CA MET A 28 11.81 24.43 -14.42
C MET A 28 11.70 23.28 -13.42
N ARG A 29 12.84 22.66 -13.05
CA ARG A 29 12.87 21.58 -12.05
C ARG A 29 12.27 22.01 -10.72
N MET A 30 12.60 23.21 -10.25
CA MET A 30 12.04 23.72 -9.00
C MET A 30 10.50 23.88 -9.07
N LYS A 31 9.99 24.39 -10.20
CA LYS A 31 8.54 24.50 -10.44
C LYS A 31 7.86 23.13 -10.41
N ASP A 32 8.45 22.13 -11.08
CA ASP A 32 7.90 20.78 -11.15
C ASP A 32 7.82 20.12 -9.76
N LEU A 33 8.86 20.31 -8.94
CA LEU A 33 8.88 19.83 -7.56
C LEU A 33 7.77 20.47 -6.70
N PHE A 34 7.52 21.77 -6.84
CA PHE A 34 6.42 22.43 -6.14
C PHE A 34 5.05 21.94 -6.62
N CYS A 35 4.88 21.66 -7.91
CA CYS A 35 3.65 21.05 -8.42
C CYS A 35 3.42 19.66 -7.82
N LEU A 36 4.47 18.84 -7.76
CA LEU A 36 4.40 17.51 -7.13
C LEU A 36 4.04 17.64 -5.64
N LEU A 37 4.72 18.51 -4.90
CA LEU A 37 4.43 18.73 -3.48
C LEU A 37 2.98 19.18 -3.23
N SER A 38 2.46 20.08 -4.07
CA SER A 38 1.07 20.54 -3.98
C SER A 38 0.07 19.40 -4.15
N SER A 39 0.35 18.41 -5.00
CA SER A 39 -0.53 17.25 -5.19
C SER A 39 -0.67 16.38 -3.94
N HIS A 40 0.37 16.33 -3.09
CA HIS A 40 0.36 15.54 -1.86
C HIS A 40 -0.25 16.27 -0.66
N VAL A 41 -0.06 17.60 -0.59
CA VAL A 41 -0.42 18.39 0.61
C VAL A 41 -1.73 19.15 0.42
N SER A 42 -2.04 19.58 -0.81
CA SER A 42 -3.25 20.35 -1.11
C SER A 42 -3.72 20.09 -2.56
N PRO A 43 -4.18 18.87 -2.87
CA PRO A 43 -4.62 18.53 -4.23
C PRO A 43 -5.79 19.38 -4.72
N THR A 44 -6.61 19.92 -3.81
CA THR A 44 -7.82 20.70 -4.14
C THR A 44 -7.58 22.22 -4.17
N ARG A 45 -6.45 22.73 -3.66
CA ARG A 45 -6.22 24.18 -3.49
C ARG A 45 -4.85 24.58 -4.01
N ARG A 46 -4.81 25.65 -4.81
CA ARG A 46 -3.54 26.27 -5.22
C ARG A 46 -3.05 27.20 -4.12
N LEU A 47 -1.83 26.96 -3.64
CA LEU A 47 -1.21 27.74 -2.58
C LEU A 47 0.02 28.49 -3.10
N PRO A 48 0.32 29.68 -2.57
CA PRO A 48 1.61 30.32 -2.72
C PRO A 48 2.74 29.41 -2.21
N VAL A 49 3.91 29.46 -2.87
CA VAL A 49 5.06 28.61 -2.54
C VAL A 49 5.45 28.63 -1.05
N PRO A 50 5.53 29.80 -0.37
CA PRO A 50 5.87 29.81 1.06
C PRO A 50 4.86 29.06 1.92
N GLN A 51 3.56 29.31 1.71
CA GLN A 51 2.50 28.64 2.45
C GLN A 51 2.45 27.14 2.16
N LEU A 52 2.74 26.72 0.93
CA LEU A 52 2.83 25.32 0.57
C LEU A 52 3.96 24.63 1.36
N ILE A 53 5.13 25.27 1.50
CA ILE A 53 6.25 24.73 2.30
C ILE A 53 5.87 24.61 3.77
N ASP A 54 5.25 25.65 4.34
CA ASP A 54 4.83 25.65 5.74
C ASP A 54 3.83 24.53 6.02
N GLN A 55 2.78 24.42 5.19
CA GLN A 55 1.78 23.36 5.31
C GLN A 55 2.38 21.96 5.12
N SER A 56 3.32 21.81 4.17
CA SER A 56 4.00 20.53 3.94
C SER A 56 4.79 20.10 5.18
N THR A 57 5.44 21.06 5.84
CA THR A 57 6.21 20.82 7.06
C THR A 57 5.29 20.40 8.20
N SER A 58 4.20 21.13 8.43
CA SER A 58 3.19 20.77 9.44
C SER A 58 2.57 19.40 9.15
N TYR A 59 2.23 19.11 7.90
CA TYR A 59 1.65 17.83 7.49
C TYR A 59 2.62 16.66 7.72
N MET A 60 3.90 16.84 7.43
CA MET A 60 4.94 15.84 7.70
C MET A 60 5.04 15.52 9.20
N ILE A 61 4.97 16.53 10.08
CA ILE A 61 5.00 16.33 11.54
C ILE A 61 3.76 15.56 11.99
N GLN A 62 2.57 15.98 11.56
CA GLN A 62 1.31 15.31 11.89
C GLN A 62 1.29 13.85 11.43
N LEU A 63 1.81 13.54 10.23
CA LEU A 63 1.92 12.17 9.75
C LEU A 63 2.85 11.32 10.62
N LYS A 64 3.99 11.86 11.04
CA LYS A 64 4.92 11.15 11.94
C LYS A 64 4.25 10.81 13.26
N GLU A 65 3.58 11.78 13.89
CA GLU A 65 2.84 11.60 15.15
C GLU A 65 1.69 10.60 14.98
N LYS A 66 0.96 10.65 13.86
CA LYS A 66 -0.12 9.70 13.58
C LYS A 66 0.41 8.28 13.44
N VAL A 67 1.57 8.09 12.79
CA VAL A 67 2.20 6.77 12.67
C VAL A 67 2.64 6.23 14.03
N THR A 68 3.26 7.04 14.88
CA THR A 68 3.65 6.61 16.24
C THR A 68 2.43 6.26 17.08
N TYR A 69 1.41 7.12 17.09
CA TYR A 69 0.13 6.86 17.77
C TYR A 69 -0.52 5.56 17.29
N LEU A 70 -0.60 5.32 15.97
CA LEU A 70 -1.21 4.11 15.44
C LEU A 70 -0.41 2.85 15.80
N LYS A 71 0.92 2.93 15.84
CA LYS A 71 1.78 1.83 16.29
C LYS A 71 1.56 1.50 17.77
N GLU A 72 1.49 2.53 18.62
CA GLU A 72 1.23 2.35 20.05
C GLU A 72 -0.18 1.81 20.29
N LYS A 73 -1.20 2.38 19.62
CA LYS A 73 -2.58 1.89 19.68
C LYS A 73 -2.70 0.45 19.20
N LYS A 74 -1.98 0.06 18.15
CA LYS A 74 -1.91 -1.34 17.71
C LYS A 74 -1.35 -2.22 18.84
N LYS A 75 -0.28 -1.80 19.52
CA LYS A 75 0.33 -2.54 20.63
C LYS A 75 -0.60 -2.64 21.84
N THR A 76 -1.30 -1.56 22.23
CA THR A 76 -2.23 -1.58 23.37
C THR A 76 -3.44 -2.46 23.10
N LEU A 77 -4.04 -2.37 21.90
CA LEU A 77 -5.16 -3.24 21.52
C LEU A 77 -4.74 -4.72 21.51
N LEU A 78 -3.54 -5.02 21.01
CA LEU A 78 -2.99 -6.38 21.09
C LEU A 78 -2.74 -6.83 22.54
N GLY A 79 -2.32 -5.92 23.43
CA GLY A 79 -2.12 -6.19 24.85
C GLY A 79 -3.42 -6.33 25.66
N GLU A 80 -4.44 -5.52 25.40
CA GLU A 80 -5.76 -5.56 26.06
C GLU A 80 -6.55 -6.82 25.72
N VAL A 81 -6.38 -7.34 24.50
CA VAL A 81 -6.90 -8.66 24.10
C VAL A 81 -6.34 -9.75 25.02
N ARG A 82 -5.11 -9.60 25.53
CA ARG A 82 -4.49 -10.56 26.46
C ARG A 82 -5.23 -10.65 27.79
N CYS A 83 -5.63 -9.51 28.37
CA CYS A 83 -6.35 -9.47 29.67
C CYS A 83 -7.84 -9.85 29.55
N ARG A 84 -8.50 -9.56 28.42
CA ARG A 84 -9.88 -10.04 28.19
C ARG A 84 -9.95 -11.52 27.84
N SER A 85 -8.86 -12.11 27.34
CA SER A 85 -8.78 -13.53 26.95
C SER A 85 -8.86 -14.49 28.15
N GLU A 86 -8.56 -14.04 29.37
CA GLU A 86 -8.70 -14.85 30.58
C GLU A 86 -10.15 -15.04 31.03
N ARG A 87 -11.10 -14.27 30.47
CA ARG A 87 -12.52 -14.36 30.78
C ARG A 87 -13.35 -14.63 29.51
N SER A 88 -13.27 -15.88 29.07
CA SER A 88 -14.42 -16.64 28.55
C SER A 88 -14.92 -16.45 27.10
N SER A 89 -14.17 -15.92 26.13
CA SER A 89 -14.67 -15.88 24.71
C SER A 89 -13.65 -16.01 23.56
N SER A 90 -12.35 -16.20 23.82
CA SER A 90 -11.29 -15.99 22.82
C SER A 90 -10.76 -17.25 22.10
N LEU A 91 -11.34 -18.42 22.33
CA LEU A 91 -10.82 -19.68 21.78
C LEU A 91 -11.30 -19.97 20.35
N LEU A 92 -12.32 -19.25 19.87
CA LEU A 92 -12.90 -19.52 18.55
C LEU A 92 -12.18 -18.72 17.44
N PRO A 93 -11.83 -19.39 16.33
CA PRO A 93 -11.31 -18.74 15.13
C PRO A 93 -12.23 -17.62 14.64
N LYS A 94 -11.67 -16.45 14.34
CA LYS A 94 -12.43 -15.33 13.77
C LYS A 94 -12.10 -15.20 12.29
N LEU A 95 -13.08 -15.53 11.46
CA LEU A 95 -13.02 -15.40 10.00
C LEU A 95 -13.82 -14.19 9.54
N SER A 96 -13.24 -13.38 8.67
CA SER A 96 -13.91 -12.29 7.96
C SER A 96 -13.48 -12.31 6.50
N ILE A 97 -14.45 -12.26 5.59
CA ILE A 97 -14.23 -12.22 4.15
C ILE A 97 -14.93 -10.99 3.60
N HIS A 98 -14.22 -10.23 2.80
CA HIS A 98 -14.70 -9.02 2.14
C HIS A 98 -14.48 -9.18 0.64
N SER A 99 -15.53 -8.95 -0.14
CA SER A 99 -15.44 -8.89 -1.60
C SER A 99 -15.61 -7.45 -2.08
N ARG A 100 -14.75 -7.04 -3.01
CA ARG A 100 -14.86 -5.78 -3.73
C ARG A 100 -14.52 -6.03 -5.19
N ASP A 101 -15.50 -5.80 -6.07
CA ASP A 101 -15.38 -6.04 -7.50
C ASP A 101 -14.95 -7.49 -7.80
N SER A 102 -13.80 -7.69 -8.43
CA SER A 102 -13.23 -9.02 -8.69
C SER A 102 -12.19 -9.46 -7.66
N ILE A 103 -12.02 -8.71 -6.56
CA ILE A 103 -11.03 -8.97 -5.51
C ILE A 103 -11.75 -9.48 -4.26
N ILE A 104 -11.22 -10.55 -3.67
CA ILE A 104 -11.63 -11.05 -2.36
C ILE A 104 -10.46 -10.94 -1.41
N GLU A 105 -10.74 -10.36 -0.24
CA GLU A 105 -9.84 -10.29 0.90
C GLU A 105 -10.40 -11.15 2.03
N MET A 106 -9.60 -12.10 2.51
CA MET A 106 -9.89 -12.89 3.68
C MET A 106 -8.93 -12.54 4.80
N ASN A 107 -9.49 -12.30 5.98
CA ASN A 107 -8.78 -12.12 7.24
C ASN A 107 -9.24 -13.19 8.23
N LEU A 108 -8.29 -14.02 8.68
CA LEU A 108 -8.54 -15.14 9.59
C LEU A 108 -7.59 -15.02 10.79
N ILE A 109 -8.14 -15.01 11.99
CA ILE A 109 -7.38 -14.98 13.25
C ILE A 109 -7.65 -16.26 14.01
N ILE A 110 -6.59 -17.02 14.29
CA ILE A 110 -6.65 -18.32 14.96
C ILE A 110 -5.75 -18.28 16.19
N SER A 111 -6.21 -18.83 17.30
CA SER A 111 -5.38 -18.99 18.50
C SER A 111 -4.40 -20.17 18.32
N ASP A 112 -3.23 -20.10 18.94
CA ASP A 112 -2.14 -21.09 18.76
C ASP A 112 -2.51 -22.52 19.22
N ASN A 113 -3.62 -22.65 19.95
CA ASN A 113 -4.18 -23.92 20.43
C ASN A 113 -5.09 -24.65 19.41
N VAL A 114 -5.43 -24.02 18.28
CA VAL A 114 -6.15 -24.67 17.18
C VAL A 114 -5.11 -25.32 16.26
N LYS A 115 -5.49 -26.39 15.54
CA LYS A 115 -4.63 -27.08 14.54
C LYS A 115 -3.77 -26.07 13.78
N ARG A 116 -2.46 -26.36 13.65
CA ARG A 116 -1.57 -25.60 12.77
C ARG A 116 -2.11 -25.68 11.34
N LEU A 117 -2.89 -24.68 10.95
CA LEU A 117 -3.34 -24.56 9.58
C LEU A 117 -2.17 -24.15 8.71
N ALA A 118 -1.98 -24.89 7.63
CA ALA A 118 -0.94 -24.55 6.70
C ALA A 118 -1.52 -23.53 5.69
N LEU A 119 -0.82 -22.40 5.50
CA LEU A 119 -1.26 -21.33 4.60
C LEU A 119 -1.61 -21.85 3.19
N HIS A 120 -0.91 -22.90 2.73
CA HIS A 120 -1.17 -23.52 1.43
C HIS A 120 -2.56 -24.17 1.32
N GLU A 121 -3.14 -24.67 2.41
CA GLU A 121 -4.50 -25.23 2.41
C GLU A 121 -5.53 -24.13 2.16
N LEU A 122 -5.34 -22.97 2.81
CA LEU A 122 -6.17 -21.79 2.59
C LEU A 122 -6.04 -21.29 1.15
N MET A 123 -4.81 -21.15 0.64
CA MET A 123 -4.57 -20.74 -0.76
C MET A 123 -5.24 -21.67 -1.76
N ARG A 124 -5.20 -22.99 -1.52
CA ARG A 124 -5.83 -23.98 -2.39
C ARG A 124 -7.34 -23.77 -2.51
N VAL A 125 -8.03 -23.40 -1.43
CA VAL A 125 -9.47 -23.08 -1.50
C VAL A 125 -9.75 -21.95 -2.48
N PHE A 126 -8.91 -20.91 -2.50
CA PHE A 126 -9.07 -19.82 -3.46
C PHE A 126 -8.83 -20.29 -4.90
N GLU A 127 -7.77 -21.06 -5.13
CA GLU A 127 -7.44 -21.58 -6.46
C GLU A 127 -8.55 -22.50 -7.02
N GLU A 128 -9.09 -23.38 -6.18
CA GLU A 128 -10.17 -24.29 -6.55
C GLU A 128 -11.51 -23.58 -6.82
N GLU A 129 -11.78 -22.45 -6.15
CA GLU A 129 -12.94 -21.59 -6.43
C GLU A 129 -12.65 -20.58 -7.57
N GLY A 130 -11.57 -20.75 -8.34
CA GLY A 130 -11.27 -19.96 -9.53
C GLY A 130 -10.70 -18.56 -9.24
N ALA A 131 -10.08 -18.39 -8.07
CA ALA A 131 -9.43 -17.16 -7.66
C ALA A 131 -7.90 -17.31 -7.69
N GLN A 132 -7.22 -16.38 -8.37
CA GLN A 132 -5.77 -16.28 -8.35
C GLN A 132 -5.33 -15.55 -7.07
N VAL A 133 -4.52 -16.20 -6.23
CA VAL A 133 -3.96 -15.57 -5.04
C VAL A 133 -2.92 -14.52 -5.46
N MET A 134 -3.15 -13.27 -5.09
CA MET A 134 -2.24 -12.15 -5.35
C MET A 134 -1.26 -11.91 -4.20
N SER A 135 -1.76 -12.04 -2.96
CA SER A 135 -0.98 -11.84 -1.75
C SER A 135 -1.45 -12.79 -0.66
N ALA A 136 -0.52 -13.36 0.08
CA ALA A 136 -0.79 -14.15 1.27
C ALA A 136 0.21 -13.74 2.35
N ASN A 137 -0.31 -13.22 3.46
CA ASN A 137 0.48 -12.74 4.59
C ASN A 137 0.14 -13.54 5.84
N LEU A 138 1.20 -13.89 6.56
CA LEU A 138 1.15 -14.52 7.87
C LEU A 138 1.72 -13.54 8.89
N GLN A 139 0.94 -13.25 9.93
CA GLN A 139 1.42 -12.47 11.07
C GLN A 139 1.22 -13.28 12.35
N ASN A 140 2.34 -13.62 12.99
CA ASN A 140 2.32 -14.21 14.31
C ASN A 140 2.12 -13.08 15.32
N LEU A 141 0.94 -13.03 15.93
CA LEU A 141 0.69 -12.26 17.15
C LEU A 141 1.02 -13.24 18.29
N ASN A 142 1.72 -12.82 19.35
CA ASN A 142 2.29 -13.73 20.38
C ASN A 142 1.48 -15.01 20.69
N ASP A 143 0.16 -14.90 20.86
CA ASP A 143 -0.72 -16.00 21.26
C ASP A 143 -1.75 -16.38 20.15
N ARG A 144 -1.66 -15.77 18.96
CA ARG A 144 -2.58 -15.95 17.81
C ARG A 144 -1.90 -15.76 16.47
N THR A 145 -2.28 -16.55 15.48
CA THR A 145 -1.82 -16.37 14.11
C THR A 145 -2.89 -15.69 13.27
N ALA A 146 -2.52 -14.59 12.60
CA ALA A 146 -3.37 -13.89 11.65
C ALA A 146 -2.93 -14.20 10.22
N TYR A 147 -3.89 -14.65 9.41
CA TYR A 147 -3.74 -14.91 7.99
C TYR A 147 -4.52 -13.87 7.21
N THR A 148 -3.86 -13.22 6.24
CA THR A 148 -4.51 -12.32 5.29
C THR A 148 -4.24 -12.82 3.88
N ILE A 149 -5.28 -13.17 3.14
CA ILE A 149 -5.18 -13.59 1.74
C ILE A 149 -5.97 -12.61 0.88
N ILE A 150 -5.34 -12.11 -0.17
CA ILE A 150 -5.95 -11.29 -1.20
C ILE A 150 -5.88 -12.07 -2.50
N ALA A 151 -7.04 -12.34 -3.09
CA ALA A 151 -7.17 -13.10 -4.33
C ALA A 151 -8.06 -12.35 -5.33
N GLN A 152 -7.86 -12.62 -6.62
CA GLN A 152 -8.62 -12.01 -7.72
C GLN A 152 -9.27 -13.08 -8.59
N ALA A 153 -10.50 -12.82 -9.05
CA ALA A 153 -11.20 -13.73 -9.96
C ALA A 153 -10.42 -13.90 -11.26
N ILE A 154 -10.13 -15.16 -11.64
CA ILE A 154 -9.49 -15.45 -12.93
C ILE A 154 -10.44 -15.05 -14.08
N ILE A 155 -11.74 -15.29 -13.88
CA ILE A 155 -12.78 -14.93 -14.85
C ILE A 155 -13.73 -13.93 -14.20
N SER A 156 -13.52 -12.65 -14.49
CA SER A 156 -14.32 -11.53 -13.98
C SER A 156 -15.81 -11.59 -14.38
N ARG A 157 -16.18 -12.35 -15.42
CA ARG A 157 -17.57 -12.57 -15.85
C ARG A 157 -18.37 -13.55 -14.99
N ILE A 158 -17.68 -14.52 -14.37
CA ILE A 158 -18.30 -15.57 -13.54
C ILE A 158 -18.27 -15.13 -12.07
N GLY A 159 -17.31 -14.27 -11.70
CA GLY A 159 -17.12 -13.78 -10.34
C GLY A 159 -16.57 -14.87 -9.43
N ILE A 160 -16.33 -14.51 -8.17
CA ILE A 160 -16.02 -15.47 -7.10
C ILE A 160 -17.10 -15.32 -6.04
N ASP A 161 -17.63 -16.44 -5.56
CA ASP A 161 -18.62 -16.45 -4.48
C ASP A 161 -17.91 -16.48 -3.11
N PRO A 162 -17.90 -15.38 -2.34
CA PRO A 162 -17.24 -15.34 -1.04
C PRO A 162 -17.87 -16.32 -0.04
N SER A 163 -19.15 -16.66 -0.18
CA SER A 163 -19.85 -17.55 0.76
C SER A 163 -19.39 -19.00 0.65
N ARG A 164 -19.04 -19.46 -0.56
CA ARG A 164 -18.44 -20.78 -0.78
C ARG A 164 -17.07 -20.90 -0.15
N ILE A 165 -16.22 -19.89 -0.40
CA ILE A 165 -14.88 -19.81 0.22
C ILE A 165 -15.03 -19.82 1.75
N GLU A 166 -15.94 -19.01 2.29
CA GLU A 166 -16.18 -18.95 3.72
C GLU A 166 -16.54 -20.32 4.31
N LYS A 167 -17.46 -21.05 3.66
CA LYS A 167 -17.87 -22.40 4.09
C LYS A 167 -16.70 -23.38 4.09
N ARG A 168 -15.93 -23.44 2.99
CA ARG A 168 -14.80 -24.37 2.85
C ARG A 168 -13.66 -24.05 3.83
N VAL A 169 -13.40 -22.76 4.05
CA VAL A 169 -12.43 -22.32 5.04
C VAL A 169 -12.89 -22.70 6.45
N ARG A 170 -14.19 -22.59 6.77
CA ARG A 170 -14.74 -23.06 8.05
C ARG A 170 -14.57 -24.57 8.24
N GLU A 171 -14.74 -25.39 7.19
CA GLU A 171 -14.52 -26.85 7.23
C GLU A 171 -13.05 -27.24 7.48
N ILE A 172 -12.10 -26.38 7.09
CA ILE A 172 -10.67 -26.58 7.38
C ILE A 172 -10.35 -26.22 8.84
N ILE A 173 -11.02 -25.19 9.36
CA ILE A 173 -10.76 -24.59 10.67
C ILE A 173 -11.41 -25.37 11.84
N TYR A 174 -12.65 -25.86 11.65
CA TYR A 174 -13.48 -26.51 12.66
C TYR A 174 -13.58 -28.01 12.44
#